data_AF-X1GMU6-F1
#
_entry.id   AF-X1GMU6-F1
#
_cell.length_a   1.000
_cell.length_b   1.000
_cell.length_c   1.000
_cell.angle_alpha   90.00
_cell.angle_beta   90.00
_cell.angle_gamma   90.00
#
_symmetry.space_group_name_H-M   'P 1'
#
loop_
_entity.id
_entity.type
_entity.pdbx_description
1 polymer ?
#
loop_
_entity_poly.entity_id
_entity_poly.type
_entity_poly.pdbx_seq_one_letter_code
_entity_poly.pdbx_strand_id
1 'polypeptide(L)'
;TSYSRELMVSIPQGTLIDIETTGLDRIHDEIVVFGYVQGSRLEIICRTSKDEEPFITQIAGLIPKLPKPFYAYNLSFEKEFLKARGMNIEGIDLFQPWREKAERLSLKWPLMGNAKMIKREVYYFDEPGERNTQLVLEAVSHRLEAGGIRKVIIASTSGETAAKFARKLKDKAELICVSEAPYRREWDEEWPCLKQEFREELERLRVAIVDRAPYVFHDSVLEAARWTSIFPERLVKETLYCFGQGMKVAVEVALMAVSCGYATPYEDVIGVGGSGKGADTAIVLRATYPASLFDKDPGKRLEIKE
;
A
#
# COMPACT_ATOMS: atom_id res chain seq x y z
N THR A 1 16.76 23.98 -1.26
CA THR A 1 18.14 24.23 -1.73
C THR A 1 18.92 22.93 -1.64
N SER A 2 19.16 22.26 -2.76
CA SER A 2 20.08 21.11 -2.78
C SER A 2 21.51 21.63 -2.72
N TYR A 3 22.30 21.05 -1.82
CA TYR A 3 23.72 21.27 -1.72
C TYR A 3 24.39 20.04 -2.31
N SER A 4 25.12 20.18 -3.42
CA SER A 4 26.00 19.12 -3.93
C SER A 4 27.43 19.65 -4.04
N ARG A 5 28.38 18.76 -3.77
CA ARG A 5 29.83 18.97 -3.83
C ARG A 5 30.43 17.71 -4.45
N GLU A 6 31.37 17.88 -5.38
CA GLU A 6 32.22 16.79 -5.87
C GLU A 6 33.59 16.86 -5.19
N LEU A 7 34.13 15.72 -4.77
CA LEU A 7 35.52 15.57 -4.31
C LEU A 7 36.07 14.15 -4.57
N MET A 8 37.39 14.08 -4.71
CA MET A 8 38.20 12.94 -5.15
C MET A 8 37.88 11.60 -4.46
N VAL A 9 37.84 10.53 -5.26
CA VAL A 9 37.61 9.11 -4.86
C VAL A 9 38.83 8.49 -4.17
N SER A 10 39.66 9.29 -3.48
CA SER A 10 40.84 8.79 -2.80
C SER A 10 40.61 8.63 -1.30
N ILE A 11 40.99 7.47 -0.78
CA ILE A 11 41.01 7.17 0.65
C ILE A 11 42.47 7.16 1.08
N PRO A 12 43.00 8.31 1.56
CA PRO A 12 44.43 8.46 1.86
C PRO A 12 44.88 7.58 3.03
N GLN A 13 43.94 7.20 3.91
CA GLN A 13 44.19 6.30 5.03
C GLN A 13 42.97 5.40 5.26
N GLY A 14 43.21 4.10 5.37
CA GLY A 14 42.17 3.10 5.56
C GLY A 14 41.61 2.53 4.25
N THR A 15 40.48 1.86 4.37
CA THR A 15 39.84 1.16 3.24
C THR A 15 38.32 1.31 3.35
N LEU A 16 37.65 1.81 2.30
CA LEU A 16 36.20 1.71 2.20
C LEU A 16 35.87 0.32 1.67
N ILE A 17 35.02 -0.40 2.37
CA ILE A 17 34.55 -1.73 1.95
C ILE A 17 33.06 -1.67 1.67
N ASP A 18 32.63 -2.58 0.81
CA ASP A 18 31.22 -2.77 0.46
C ASP A 18 30.99 -4.24 0.08
N ILE A 19 29.80 -4.77 0.36
CA ILE A 19 29.43 -6.13 -0.02
C ILE A 19 28.08 -6.13 -0.72
N GLU A 20 27.95 -6.98 -1.73
CA GLU A 20 26.64 -7.29 -2.33
C GLU A 20 26.26 -8.71 -1.97
N THR A 21 24.97 -8.90 -1.69
CA THR A 21 24.41 -10.15 -1.14
C THR A 21 23.16 -10.55 -1.93
N THR A 22 22.75 -11.82 -1.82
CA THR A 22 21.51 -12.30 -2.46
C THR A 22 20.24 -11.79 -1.80
N GLY A 23 20.34 -11.20 -0.62
CA GLY A 23 19.24 -10.67 0.19
C GLY A 23 19.73 -10.10 1.53
N LEU A 24 18.81 -9.81 2.45
CA LEU A 24 19.12 -9.09 3.70
C LEU A 24 19.33 -10.01 4.91
N ASP A 25 19.09 -11.31 4.79
CA ASP A 25 19.23 -12.27 5.88
C ASP A 25 20.67 -12.74 6.02
N ARG A 26 21.38 -12.22 7.03
CA ARG A 26 22.77 -12.59 7.30
C ARG A 26 23.03 -14.08 7.57
N ILE A 27 22.02 -14.90 7.83
CA ILE A 27 22.17 -16.35 8.06
C ILE A 27 21.95 -17.12 6.76
N HIS A 28 20.96 -16.72 5.96
CA HIS A 28 20.50 -17.48 4.81
C HIS A 28 20.96 -16.93 3.45
N ASP A 29 21.18 -15.63 3.34
CA ASP A 29 21.61 -14.98 2.10
C ASP A 29 23.13 -14.94 1.99
N GLU A 30 23.65 -15.10 0.77
CA GLU A 30 25.07 -15.30 0.49
C GLU A 30 25.73 -14.01 0.00
N ILE A 31 27.03 -13.85 0.26
CA ILE A 31 27.85 -12.76 -0.26
C ILE A 31 28.29 -13.12 -1.69
N VAL A 32 27.98 -12.24 -2.64
CA VAL A 32 28.29 -12.42 -4.07
C VAL A 32 29.36 -11.48 -4.58
N VAL A 33 29.55 -10.32 -3.94
CA VAL A 33 30.59 -9.36 -4.29
C VAL A 33 31.23 -8.81 -3.03
N PHE A 34 32.54 -8.63 -3.07
CA PHE A 34 33.30 -7.85 -2.08
C PHE A 34 34.06 -6.76 -2.83
N GLY A 35 33.64 -5.51 -2.63
CA GLY A 35 34.25 -4.32 -3.20
C GLY A 35 35.04 -3.57 -2.15
N TYR A 36 36.17 -2.98 -2.54
CA TYR A 36 36.87 -2.05 -1.66
C TYR A 36 37.62 -0.96 -2.42
N VAL A 37 37.74 0.21 -1.79
CA VAL A 37 38.55 1.33 -2.27
C VAL A 37 39.70 1.57 -1.30
N GLN A 38 40.91 1.61 -1.82
CA GLN A 38 42.14 1.90 -1.07
C GLN A 38 43.03 2.85 -1.88
N GLY A 39 43.46 3.96 -1.27
CA GLY A 39 44.19 4.99 -2.02
C GLY A 39 43.30 5.50 -3.16
N SER A 40 43.78 5.45 -4.40
CA SER A 40 43.01 5.80 -5.61
C SER A 40 42.56 4.57 -6.42
N ARG A 41 42.49 3.38 -5.80
CA ARG A 41 42.19 2.12 -6.46
C ARG A 41 40.87 1.56 -5.94
N LEU A 42 39.98 1.21 -6.88
CA LEU A 42 38.78 0.40 -6.64
C LEU A 42 39.07 -1.03 -7.06
N GLU A 43 38.77 -1.98 -6.18
CA GLU A 43 38.86 -3.41 -6.44
C GLU A 43 37.50 -4.04 -6.20
N ILE A 44 37.06 -4.89 -7.12
CA ILE A 44 35.79 -5.61 -7.05
C ILE A 44 36.09 -7.08 -7.26
N ILE A 45 35.75 -7.90 -6.28
CA ILE A 45 35.90 -9.34 -6.34
C ILE A 45 34.50 -9.94 -6.41
N CYS A 46 34.18 -10.56 -7.53
CA CYS A 46 32.90 -11.23 -7.74
C CYS A 46 33.07 -12.74 -7.53
N ARG A 47 32.11 -13.35 -6.84
CA ARG A 47 32.02 -14.81 -6.71
C ARG A 47 31.79 -15.45 -8.08
N THR A 48 32.57 -16.48 -8.40
CA THR A 48 32.49 -17.22 -9.69
C THR A 48 31.94 -18.64 -9.55
N SER A 49 31.80 -19.14 -8.32
CA SER A 49 31.24 -20.45 -8.00
C SER A 49 29.79 -20.34 -7.54
N LYS A 50 29.03 -21.42 -7.67
CA LYS A 50 27.73 -21.56 -6.99
C LYS A 50 27.90 -21.74 -5.48
N ASP A 51 29.00 -22.35 -5.07
CA ASP A 51 29.36 -22.52 -3.66
C ASP A 51 29.98 -21.23 -3.10
N GLU A 52 29.51 -20.77 -1.95
CA GLU A 52 29.98 -19.56 -1.26
C GLU A 52 31.36 -19.76 -0.62
N GLU A 53 31.66 -20.97 -0.13
CA GLU A 53 32.80 -21.24 0.75
C GLU A 53 34.18 -20.84 0.15
N PRO A 54 34.48 -21.11 -1.13
CA PRO A 54 35.76 -20.67 -1.73
C PRO A 54 35.90 -19.15 -1.75
N PHE A 55 34.79 -18.44 -1.99
CA PHE A 55 34.76 -16.98 -2.03
C PHE A 55 34.94 -16.39 -0.64
N ILE A 56 34.27 -16.95 0.37
CA ILE A 56 34.46 -16.58 1.78
C ILE A 56 35.91 -16.80 2.22
N THR A 57 36.53 -17.92 1.85
CA THR A 57 37.94 -18.20 2.16
C THR A 57 38.87 -17.16 1.54
N GLN A 58 38.62 -16.77 0.29
CA GLN A 58 39.38 -15.74 -0.41
C GLN A 58 39.30 -14.38 0.31
N ILE A 59 38.09 -13.91 0.64
CA ILE A 59 37.92 -12.61 1.30
C ILE A 59 38.43 -12.63 2.75
N ALA A 60 38.28 -13.74 3.47
CA ALA A 60 38.83 -13.93 4.82
C ALA A 60 40.36 -13.82 4.86
N GLY A 61 41.04 -14.30 3.81
CA GLY A 61 42.50 -14.14 3.65
C GLY A 61 42.95 -12.75 3.20
N LEU A 62 42.03 -11.95 2.63
CA LEU A 62 42.29 -10.60 2.14
C LEU A 62 42.06 -9.52 3.21
N ILE A 63 40.91 -9.55 3.88
CA ILE A 63 40.46 -8.51 4.83
C ILE A 63 41.54 -8.13 5.85
N PRO A 64 42.25 -9.07 6.51
CA PRO A 64 43.29 -8.72 7.48
C PRO A 64 44.49 -7.94 6.91
N LYS A 65 44.71 -7.99 5.59
CA LYS A 65 45.81 -7.31 4.88
C LYS A 65 45.44 -5.91 4.43
N LEU A 66 44.16 -5.55 4.44
CA LEU A 66 43.67 -4.24 4.03
C LEU A 66 44.00 -3.18 5.09
N PRO A 67 44.40 -1.95 4.70
CA PRO A 67 44.65 -0.87 5.64
C PRO A 67 43.42 -0.50 6.45
N LYS A 68 43.62 -0.29 7.75
CA LYS A 68 42.61 0.22 8.69
C LYS A 68 42.71 1.75 8.86
N PRO A 69 41.64 2.43 9.29
CA PRO A 69 40.32 1.87 9.65
C PRO A 69 39.52 1.43 8.42
N PHE A 70 38.57 0.53 8.63
CA PHE A 70 37.55 0.26 7.62
C PHE A 70 36.49 1.36 7.64
N TYR A 71 36.04 1.77 6.47
CA TYR A 71 34.87 2.61 6.29
C TYR A 71 33.80 1.81 5.57
N ALA A 72 32.55 2.09 5.84
CA ALA A 72 31.43 1.61 5.05
C ALA A 72 30.28 2.60 5.13
N TYR A 73 29.41 2.62 4.12
CA TYR A 73 28.22 3.46 4.15
C TYR A 73 27.16 2.95 5.14
N ASN A 74 27.18 1.65 5.46
CA ASN A 74 26.29 1.02 6.44
C ASN A 74 27.03 -0.06 7.25
N LEU A 75 28.09 0.31 7.97
CA LEU A 75 29.00 -0.65 8.62
C LEU A 75 28.32 -1.76 9.41
N SER A 76 27.17 -1.49 10.05
CA SER A 76 26.40 -2.54 10.74
C SER A 76 26.06 -3.71 9.83
N PHE A 77 25.65 -3.45 8.59
CA PHE A 77 25.30 -4.46 7.61
C PHE A 77 26.52 -5.31 7.23
N GLU A 78 27.61 -4.69 6.75
CA GLU A 78 28.81 -5.44 6.35
C GLU A 78 29.39 -6.22 7.54
N LYS A 79 29.43 -5.59 8.71
CA LYS A 79 29.95 -6.23 9.94
C LYS A 79 29.13 -7.45 10.32
N GLU A 80 27.81 -7.38 10.26
CA GLU A 80 26.95 -8.51 10.63
C GLU A 80 27.04 -9.66 9.64
N PHE A 81 27.06 -9.38 8.33
CA PHE A 81 27.22 -10.40 7.30
C PHE A 81 28.58 -11.08 7.38
N LEU A 82 29.67 -10.33 7.49
CA LEU A 82 31.03 -10.87 7.62
C LEU A 82 31.20 -11.66 8.92
N LYS A 83 30.61 -11.17 10.03
CA LYS A 83 30.65 -11.87 11.32
C LYS A 83 29.94 -13.23 11.26
N ALA A 84 28.83 -13.33 10.52
CA ALA A 84 28.14 -14.60 10.32
C ALA A 84 29.02 -15.66 9.62
N ARG A 85 30.03 -15.21 8.86
CA ARG A 85 31.05 -16.06 8.19
C ARG A 85 32.38 -16.11 8.95
N GLY A 86 32.37 -15.78 10.24
CA GLY A 86 33.55 -15.85 11.10
C GLY A 86 34.58 -14.72 10.91
N MET A 87 34.26 -13.68 10.11
CA MET A 87 35.13 -12.53 9.90
C MET A 87 34.69 -11.35 10.77
N ASN A 88 35.50 -11.01 11.77
CA ASN A 88 35.23 -9.87 12.63
C ASN A 88 35.94 -8.61 12.11
N ILE A 89 35.17 -7.58 11.82
CA ILE A 89 35.69 -6.27 11.42
C ILE A 89 35.20 -5.16 12.37
N GLU A 90 36.01 -4.12 12.48
CA GLU A 90 35.66 -2.86 13.13
C GLU A 90 36.04 -1.70 12.21
N GLY A 91 35.27 -0.63 12.27
CA GLY A 91 35.38 0.48 11.33
C GLY A 91 34.49 1.65 11.70
N ILE A 92 34.35 2.56 10.74
CA ILE A 92 33.57 3.79 10.84
C ILE A 92 32.39 3.71 9.88
N ASP A 93 31.17 3.84 10.40
CA ASP A 93 29.95 4.01 9.63
C ASP A 93 29.87 5.46 9.13
N LEU A 94 30.04 5.65 7.83
CA LEU A 94 30.06 6.99 7.22
C LEU A 94 28.70 7.69 7.31
N PHE A 95 27.59 6.96 7.40
CA PHE A 95 26.26 7.56 7.45
C PHE A 95 25.67 7.67 8.86
N GLN A 96 26.31 7.08 9.87
CA GLN A 96 25.89 7.18 11.27
C GLN A 96 25.53 8.63 11.70
N PRO A 97 26.34 9.68 11.45
CA PRO A 97 26.01 11.04 11.88
C PRO A 97 24.71 11.58 11.27
N TRP A 98 24.40 11.17 10.04
CA TRP A 98 23.19 11.61 9.34
C TRP A 98 21.96 10.79 9.75
N ARG A 99 22.13 9.48 9.97
CA ARG A 99 21.09 8.60 10.54
C ARG A 99 20.63 9.12 11.90
N GLU A 100 21.57 9.37 12.81
CA GLU A 100 21.29 9.92 14.15
C GLU A 100 20.61 11.30 14.08
N LYS A 101 21.00 12.14 13.12
CA LYS A 101 20.36 13.44 12.89
C LYS A 101 18.93 13.28 12.37
N ALA A 102 18.69 12.35 11.44
CA ALA A 102 17.37 12.09 10.89
C ALA A 102 16.41 11.56 11.95
N GLU A 103 16.86 10.62 12.79
CA GLU A 103 16.11 10.12 13.94
C GLU A 103 15.75 11.23 14.92
N ARG A 104 16.74 12.04 15.33
CA ARG A 104 16.52 13.18 16.24
C ARG A 104 15.52 14.20 15.70
N LEU A 105 15.50 14.41 14.38
CA LEU A 105 14.62 15.39 13.74
C LEU A 105 13.32 14.77 13.17
N SER A 106 13.07 13.47 13.41
CA SER A 106 11.94 12.73 12.83
C SER A 106 11.83 12.88 11.30
N LEU A 107 12.97 12.95 10.62
CA LEU A 107 13.05 13.01 9.17
C LEU A 107 13.13 11.59 8.60
N LYS A 108 12.59 11.40 7.39
CA LYS A 108 12.76 10.13 6.68
C LYS A 108 14.24 9.88 6.41
N TRP A 109 14.74 8.73 6.83
CA TRP A 109 16.08 8.24 6.54
C TRP A 109 15.99 7.15 5.46
N PRO A 110 16.82 7.18 4.39
CA PRO A 110 16.87 6.09 3.42
C PRO A 110 17.33 4.81 4.13
N LEU A 111 16.39 3.92 4.41
CA LEU A 111 16.66 2.58 4.92
C LEU A 111 17.17 1.74 3.75
N MET A 112 18.46 1.41 3.71
CA MET A 112 19.00 0.39 2.79
C MET A 112 18.61 -1.04 3.22
N GLY A 113 17.32 -1.30 3.41
CA GLY A 113 16.80 -2.63 3.73
C GLY A 113 16.12 -2.71 5.10
N ASN A 114 14.91 -2.15 5.18
CA ASN A 114 13.82 -2.70 6.00
C ASN A 114 12.54 -1.91 5.70
N ALA A 115 11.94 -2.15 4.54
CA ALA A 115 10.51 -1.99 4.43
C ALA A 115 9.89 -2.95 5.45
N LYS A 116 9.00 -2.47 6.34
CA LYS A 116 8.14 -3.38 7.09
C LYS A 116 7.31 -4.16 6.06
N MET A 117 7.76 -5.37 5.73
CA MET A 117 7.03 -6.29 4.86
C MET A 117 5.79 -6.75 5.60
N ILE A 118 4.63 -6.29 5.15
CA ILE A 118 3.34 -6.79 5.64
C ILE A 118 2.88 -7.85 4.64
N LYS A 119 2.81 -9.11 5.09
CA LYS A 119 2.22 -10.18 4.29
C LYS A 119 0.70 -10.11 4.41
N ARG A 120 0.02 -10.05 3.26
CA ARG A 120 -1.44 -10.01 3.16
C ARG A 120 -1.91 -11.04 2.16
N GLU A 121 -3.05 -11.66 2.45
CA GLU A 121 -3.72 -12.57 1.54
C GLU A 121 -4.63 -11.74 0.63
N VAL A 122 -4.55 -12.00 -0.67
CA VAL A 122 -5.40 -11.39 -1.69
C VAL A 122 -6.08 -12.51 -2.44
N TYR A 123 -7.39 -12.39 -2.63
CA TYR A 123 -8.19 -13.35 -3.38
C TYR A 123 -8.54 -12.76 -4.74
N TYR A 124 -8.34 -13.55 -5.79
CA TYR A 124 -8.78 -13.23 -7.14
C TYR A 124 -9.90 -14.20 -7.51
N PHE A 125 -11.02 -13.67 -7.96
CA PHE A 125 -12.10 -14.47 -8.51
C PHE A 125 -11.91 -14.61 -10.02
N ASP A 126 -12.14 -15.81 -10.55
CA ASP A 126 -12.03 -16.06 -11.99
C ASP A 126 -12.98 -15.17 -12.81
N GLU A 127 -14.12 -14.82 -12.21
CA GLU A 127 -15.16 -14.07 -12.87
C GLU A 127 -15.90 -13.14 -11.89
N PRO A 128 -16.42 -11.99 -12.35
CA PRO A 128 -17.14 -11.04 -11.51
C PRO A 128 -18.57 -11.51 -11.13
N GLY A 129 -19.22 -10.73 -10.24
CA GLY A 129 -20.65 -10.79 -9.96
C GLY A 129 -21.09 -11.45 -8.64
N GLU A 130 -22.42 -11.59 -8.48
CA GLU A 130 -23.07 -11.86 -7.19
C GLU A 130 -22.66 -13.16 -6.49
N ARG A 131 -22.20 -14.16 -7.26
CA ARG A 131 -21.71 -15.45 -6.74
C ARG A 131 -20.57 -15.29 -5.72
N ASN A 132 -19.79 -14.21 -5.84
CA ASN A 132 -18.63 -13.96 -5.00
C ASN A 132 -19.00 -13.29 -3.67
N THR A 133 -20.24 -12.84 -3.49
CA THR A 133 -20.66 -12.03 -2.33
C THR A 133 -20.31 -12.68 -0.99
N GLN A 134 -20.52 -13.99 -0.88
CA GLN A 134 -20.24 -14.72 0.35
C GLN A 134 -18.73 -14.79 0.64
N LEU A 135 -17.91 -15.01 -0.38
CA LEU A 135 -16.45 -15.07 -0.26
C LEU A 135 -15.87 -13.67 0.04
N VAL A 136 -16.41 -12.61 -0.56
CA VAL A 136 -16.04 -11.23 -0.22
C VAL A 136 -16.36 -10.92 1.24
N LEU A 137 -17.54 -11.32 1.73
CA LEU A 137 -17.92 -11.15 3.13
C LEU A 137 -16.96 -11.88 4.09
N GLU A 138 -16.53 -13.09 3.73
CA GLU A 138 -15.54 -13.85 4.50
C GLU A 138 -14.17 -13.18 4.50
N ALA A 139 -13.67 -12.74 3.34
CA ALA A 139 -12.42 -12.01 3.20
C ALA A 139 -12.43 -10.71 4.02
N VAL A 140 -13.54 -9.95 3.99
CA VAL A 140 -13.71 -8.74 4.81
C VAL A 140 -13.72 -9.07 6.30
N SER A 141 -14.41 -10.14 6.73
CA SER A 141 -14.38 -10.58 8.14
C SER A 141 -12.97 -10.92 8.59
N HIS A 142 -12.22 -11.70 7.81
CA HIS A 142 -10.83 -12.04 8.11
C HIS A 142 -9.95 -10.79 8.16
N ARG A 143 -10.16 -9.84 7.25
CA ARG A 143 -9.38 -8.61 7.23
C ARG A 143 -9.63 -7.75 8.46
N LEU A 144 -10.88 -7.67 8.94
CA LEU A 144 -11.23 -6.96 10.17
C LEU A 144 -10.57 -7.60 11.40
N GLU A 145 -10.47 -8.93 11.44
CA GLU A 145 -9.82 -9.69 12.53
C GLU A 145 -8.32 -9.41 12.64
N ALA A 146 -7.66 -9.08 11.53
CA ALA A 146 -6.27 -8.61 11.53
C ALA A 146 -6.07 -7.22 12.16
N GLY A 147 -7.16 -6.49 12.44
CA GLY A 147 -7.16 -5.20 13.12
C GLY A 147 -6.77 -4.00 12.26
N GLY A 148 -6.78 -2.81 12.89
CA GLY A 148 -6.38 -1.54 12.28
C GLY A 148 -7.48 -0.84 11.46
N ILE A 149 -8.59 -1.51 11.16
CA ILE A 149 -9.74 -0.93 10.45
C ILE A 149 -11.01 -1.30 11.20
N ARG A 150 -11.95 -0.35 11.31
CA ARG A 150 -13.21 -0.55 12.03
C ARG A 150 -14.45 -0.18 11.23
N LYS A 151 -14.30 0.29 9.99
CA LYS A 151 -15.40 0.81 9.17
C LYS A 151 -15.46 0.11 7.82
N VAL A 152 -16.65 -0.35 7.45
CA VAL A 152 -16.92 -1.00 6.17
C VAL A 152 -18.05 -0.28 5.45
N ILE A 153 -17.81 0.11 4.21
CA ILE A 153 -18.72 0.90 3.38
C ILE A 153 -19.15 0.02 2.22
N ILE A 154 -20.44 -0.28 2.13
CA ILE A 154 -20.97 -1.37 1.31
C ILE A 154 -21.92 -0.80 0.27
N ALA A 155 -21.60 -1.00 -1.00
CA ALA A 155 -22.53 -0.78 -2.10
C ALA A 155 -23.68 -1.78 -2.02
N SER A 156 -24.92 -1.30 -1.94
CA SER A 156 -26.10 -2.16 -1.96
C SER A 156 -27.34 -1.43 -2.49
N THR A 157 -27.66 -1.68 -3.76
CA THR A 157 -28.83 -1.12 -4.44
C THR A 157 -30.13 -1.46 -3.71
N SER A 158 -30.44 -2.75 -3.54
CA SER A 158 -31.67 -3.21 -2.87
C SER A 158 -31.60 -3.23 -1.34
N GLY A 159 -30.39 -3.15 -0.77
CA GLY A 159 -30.10 -3.37 0.65
C GLY A 159 -29.73 -4.81 1.02
N GLU A 160 -29.95 -5.79 0.13
CA GLU A 160 -29.74 -7.22 0.44
C GLU A 160 -28.28 -7.53 0.80
N THR A 161 -27.31 -7.00 0.03
CA THR A 161 -25.88 -7.21 0.28
C THR A 161 -25.47 -6.61 1.62
N ALA A 162 -25.87 -5.36 1.90
CA ALA A 162 -25.56 -4.70 3.15
C ALA A 162 -26.19 -5.44 4.35
N ALA A 163 -27.42 -5.95 4.22
CA ALA A 163 -28.07 -6.74 5.25
C ALA A 163 -27.31 -8.05 5.55
N LYS A 164 -26.83 -8.76 4.50
CA LYS A 164 -25.97 -9.95 4.67
C LYS A 164 -24.70 -9.62 5.44
N PHE A 165 -24.02 -8.53 5.08
CA PHE A 165 -22.83 -8.04 5.79
C PHE A 165 -23.17 -7.68 7.25
N ALA A 166 -24.27 -6.97 7.48
CA ALA A 166 -24.70 -6.54 8.80
C ALA A 166 -24.99 -7.70 9.76
N ARG A 167 -25.60 -8.79 9.27
CA ARG A 167 -25.82 -9.99 10.09
C ARG A 167 -24.50 -10.64 10.53
N LYS A 168 -23.51 -10.71 9.63
CA LYS A 168 -22.24 -11.42 9.87
C LYS A 168 -21.20 -10.60 10.62
N LEU A 169 -21.17 -9.29 10.37
CA LEU A 169 -20.19 -8.34 10.93
C LEU A 169 -20.75 -7.54 12.11
N LYS A 170 -21.91 -7.96 12.64
CA LYS A 170 -22.52 -7.35 13.82
C LYS A 170 -21.50 -7.26 14.96
N ASP A 171 -21.39 -6.08 15.56
CA ASP A 171 -20.47 -5.76 16.65
C ASP A 171 -18.97 -5.90 16.32
N LYS A 172 -18.59 -6.21 15.06
CA LYS A 172 -17.20 -6.27 14.60
C LYS A 172 -16.71 -4.97 13.95
N ALA A 173 -17.62 -4.23 13.30
CA ALA A 173 -17.30 -3.00 12.58
C ALA A 173 -18.51 -2.05 12.52
N GLU A 174 -18.24 -0.77 12.33
CA GLU A 174 -19.22 0.23 11.92
C GLU A 174 -19.52 0.05 10.42
N LEU A 175 -20.79 -0.09 10.08
CA LEU A 175 -21.22 -0.37 8.71
C LEU A 175 -21.99 0.81 8.13
N ILE A 176 -21.71 1.10 6.86
CA ILE A 176 -22.41 2.11 6.07
C ILE A 176 -22.92 1.42 4.80
N CYS A 177 -24.22 1.42 4.60
CA CYS A 177 -24.87 0.99 3.37
C CYS A 177 -25.02 2.19 2.44
N VAL A 178 -24.42 2.12 1.26
CA VAL A 178 -24.59 3.11 0.19
C VAL A 178 -25.44 2.48 -0.91
N SER A 179 -26.66 3.00 -1.06
CA SER A 179 -27.61 2.67 -2.12
C SER A 179 -27.56 3.74 -3.21
N GLU A 180 -28.41 3.62 -4.22
CA GLU A 180 -28.31 4.37 -5.46
C GLU A 180 -28.87 5.78 -5.39
N ALA A 181 -28.32 6.67 -6.21
CA ALA A 181 -28.80 8.03 -6.34
C ALA A 181 -30.11 8.12 -7.15
N PRO A 182 -30.94 9.17 -6.95
CA PRO A 182 -32.11 9.43 -7.79
C PRO A 182 -31.80 9.57 -9.29
N TYR A 183 -30.56 9.98 -9.63
CA TYR A 183 -30.12 10.20 -11.02
C TYR A 183 -30.24 8.96 -11.92
N ARG A 184 -30.25 7.75 -11.34
CA ARG A 184 -30.46 6.49 -12.09
C ARG A 184 -31.77 6.46 -12.91
N ARG A 185 -32.74 7.30 -12.58
CA ARG A 185 -33.98 7.46 -13.36
C ARG A 185 -33.72 7.94 -14.80
N GLU A 186 -32.61 8.65 -15.04
CA GLU A 186 -32.18 9.02 -16.40
C GLU A 186 -31.73 7.79 -17.24
N TRP A 187 -31.52 6.64 -16.58
CA TRP A 187 -31.24 5.36 -17.23
C TRP A 187 -32.45 4.42 -17.23
N ASP A 188 -33.66 4.95 -17.03
CA ASP A 188 -34.92 4.18 -16.91
C ASP A 188 -34.89 3.13 -15.78
N GLU A 189 -34.07 3.34 -14.74
CA GLU A 189 -33.97 2.44 -13.60
C GLU A 189 -34.85 2.88 -12.41
N GLU A 190 -35.37 1.91 -11.67
CA GLU A 190 -36.25 2.16 -10.51
C GLU A 190 -35.53 2.92 -9.39
N TRP A 191 -36.20 3.93 -8.82
CA TRP A 191 -35.79 4.62 -7.59
C TRP A 191 -37.04 5.08 -6.79
N PRO A 192 -37.07 4.93 -5.44
CA PRO A 192 -36.02 4.38 -4.58
C PRO A 192 -35.88 2.86 -4.72
N CYS A 193 -34.64 2.37 -4.68
CA CYS A 193 -34.32 0.96 -4.90
C CYS A 193 -34.08 0.17 -3.61
N LEU A 194 -33.74 0.85 -2.50
CA LEU A 194 -33.61 0.23 -1.18
C LEU A 194 -34.98 -0.27 -0.69
N LYS A 195 -35.14 -1.60 -0.60
CA LYS A 195 -36.42 -2.20 -0.19
C LYS A 195 -36.69 -1.94 1.28
N GLN A 196 -37.96 -1.73 1.61
CA GLN A 196 -38.41 -1.41 2.97
C GLN A 196 -37.98 -2.48 3.99
N GLU A 197 -38.09 -3.77 3.65
CA GLU A 197 -37.68 -4.89 4.50
C GLU A 197 -36.19 -4.84 4.88
N PHE A 198 -35.31 -4.47 3.93
CA PHE A 198 -33.88 -4.36 4.19
C PHE A 198 -33.53 -3.06 4.90
N ARG A 199 -34.23 -1.95 4.61
CA ARG A 199 -34.09 -0.71 5.39
C ARG A 199 -34.34 -0.96 6.87
N GLU A 200 -35.48 -1.55 7.21
CA GLU A 200 -35.86 -1.84 8.59
C GLU A 200 -34.84 -2.78 9.28
N GLU A 201 -34.35 -3.79 8.56
CA GLU A 201 -33.30 -4.67 9.05
C GLU A 201 -31.98 -3.91 9.30
N LEU A 202 -31.54 -3.07 8.38
CA LEU A 202 -30.31 -2.28 8.48
C LEU A 202 -30.38 -1.28 9.64
N GLU A 203 -31.49 -0.57 9.79
CA GLU A 203 -31.74 0.35 10.89
C GLU A 203 -31.73 -0.37 12.24
N ARG A 204 -32.37 -1.53 12.34
CA ARG A 204 -32.34 -2.39 13.54
C ARG A 204 -30.92 -2.84 13.90
N LEU A 205 -30.09 -3.10 12.88
CA LEU A 205 -28.68 -3.47 13.03
C LEU A 205 -27.74 -2.26 13.16
N ARG A 206 -28.27 -1.04 13.25
CA ARG A 206 -27.52 0.23 13.41
C ARG A 206 -26.54 0.50 12.26
N VAL A 207 -26.90 0.09 11.05
CA VAL A 207 -26.16 0.42 9.83
C VAL A 207 -26.60 1.79 9.34
N ALA A 208 -25.65 2.68 9.09
CA ALA A 208 -25.96 3.98 8.47
C ALA A 208 -26.37 3.78 7.01
N ILE A 209 -27.35 4.55 6.52
CA ILE A 209 -27.91 4.40 5.17
C ILE A 209 -27.71 5.70 4.38
N VAL A 210 -27.09 5.59 3.21
CA VAL A 210 -26.91 6.66 2.22
C VAL A 210 -27.64 6.25 0.94
N ASP A 211 -28.82 6.80 0.67
CA ASP A 211 -29.71 6.37 -0.45
C ASP A 211 -30.19 7.54 -1.34
N ARG A 212 -29.65 8.74 -1.11
CA ARG A 212 -30.03 9.99 -1.77
C ARG A 212 -28.84 10.85 -2.19
N ALA A 213 -27.63 10.37 -1.95
CA ALA A 213 -26.41 11.08 -2.32
C ALA A 213 -26.19 11.01 -3.84
N PRO A 214 -25.77 12.10 -4.49
CA PRO A 214 -25.28 12.04 -5.87
C PRO A 214 -24.11 11.06 -6.00
N TYR A 215 -24.01 10.38 -7.14
CA TYR A 215 -22.82 9.62 -7.49
C TYR A 215 -21.62 10.56 -7.61
N VAL A 216 -20.40 10.08 -7.36
CA VAL A 216 -19.19 10.92 -7.50
C VAL A 216 -18.63 10.84 -8.91
N PHE A 217 -18.75 9.69 -9.57
CA PHE A 217 -18.26 9.46 -10.93
C PHE A 217 -19.35 9.61 -12.01
N HIS A 218 -20.51 10.13 -11.61
CA HIS A 218 -21.62 10.52 -12.48
C HIS A 218 -22.24 11.89 -12.07
N ASP A 219 -21.39 12.88 -11.75
CA ASP A 219 -21.83 14.19 -11.23
C ASP A 219 -21.39 15.38 -12.11
N SER A 220 -20.91 15.12 -13.34
CA SER A 220 -20.43 16.21 -14.18
C SER A 220 -21.61 16.99 -14.76
N VAL A 221 -21.55 18.32 -14.69
CA VAL A 221 -22.50 19.19 -15.43
C VAL A 221 -22.47 18.95 -16.94
N LEU A 222 -21.43 18.28 -17.46
CA LEU A 222 -21.26 17.93 -18.85
C LEU A 222 -21.76 16.51 -19.20
N GLU A 223 -22.23 15.74 -18.23
CA GLU A 223 -22.53 14.32 -18.40
C GLU A 223 -23.67 14.06 -19.40
N ALA A 224 -24.74 14.84 -19.32
CA ALA A 224 -25.87 14.82 -20.26
C ALA A 224 -25.83 16.00 -21.25
N ALA A 225 -24.68 16.66 -21.41
CA ALA A 225 -24.58 17.81 -22.30
C ALA A 225 -24.77 17.43 -23.77
N ARG A 226 -25.30 18.37 -24.55
CA ARG A 226 -25.52 18.22 -26.01
C ARG A 226 -24.22 17.97 -26.80
N TRP A 227 -23.08 18.30 -26.22
CA TRP A 227 -21.76 18.16 -26.82
C TRP A 227 -20.97 17.09 -26.05
N THR A 228 -20.36 16.17 -26.78
CA THR A 228 -19.49 15.15 -26.22
C THR A 228 -18.16 15.80 -25.78
N SER A 229 -17.88 15.75 -24.49
CA SER A 229 -16.60 16.19 -23.92
C SER A 229 -16.11 15.16 -22.89
N ILE A 230 -14.80 15.14 -22.67
CA ILE A 230 -14.19 14.34 -21.61
C ILE A 230 -14.14 15.21 -20.35
N PHE A 231 -14.66 14.68 -19.25
CA PHE A 231 -14.60 15.30 -17.93
C PHE A 231 -13.74 14.47 -16.97
N PRO A 232 -13.03 15.10 -16.00
CA PRO A 232 -12.06 14.42 -15.16
C PRO A 232 -12.61 13.19 -14.44
N GLU A 233 -13.85 13.26 -13.96
CA GLU A 233 -14.52 12.19 -13.23
C GLU A 233 -14.68 10.93 -14.09
N ARG A 234 -14.95 11.12 -15.40
CA ARG A 234 -15.00 9.99 -16.35
C ARG A 234 -13.64 9.35 -16.52
N LEU A 235 -12.56 10.13 -16.62
CA LEU A 235 -11.21 9.55 -16.74
C LEU A 235 -10.85 8.70 -15.52
N VAL A 236 -11.15 9.19 -14.31
CA VAL A 236 -10.95 8.43 -13.06
C VAL A 236 -11.79 7.15 -13.06
N LYS A 237 -13.07 7.25 -13.43
CA LYS A 237 -13.98 6.11 -13.55
C LYS A 237 -13.45 5.02 -14.47
N GLU A 238 -13.09 5.37 -15.70
CA GLU A 238 -12.58 4.42 -16.69
C GLU A 238 -11.24 3.80 -16.23
N THR A 239 -10.40 4.58 -15.54
CA THR A 239 -9.15 4.06 -14.94
C THR A 239 -9.44 3.00 -13.87
N LEU A 240 -10.42 3.23 -13.01
CA LEU A 240 -10.82 2.25 -11.99
C LEU A 240 -11.46 1.01 -12.61
N TYR A 241 -12.19 1.15 -13.72
CA TYR A 241 -12.73 0.02 -14.47
C TYR A 241 -11.67 -0.90 -15.09
N CYS A 242 -10.42 -0.46 -15.26
CA CYS A 242 -9.31 -1.35 -15.59
C CYS A 242 -9.08 -2.46 -14.54
N PHE A 243 -9.56 -2.27 -13.31
CA PHE A 243 -9.53 -3.26 -12.22
C PHE A 243 -10.88 -3.95 -11.99
N GLY A 244 -11.89 -3.68 -12.84
CA GLY A 244 -13.25 -4.20 -12.73
C GLY A 244 -14.26 -3.18 -12.18
N GLN A 245 -15.55 -3.44 -12.42
CA GLN A 245 -16.64 -2.57 -11.97
C GLN A 245 -16.68 -2.45 -10.44
N GLY A 246 -16.46 -3.55 -9.73
CA GLY A 246 -16.42 -3.56 -8.26
C GLY A 246 -15.35 -2.64 -7.66
N MET A 247 -14.17 -2.49 -8.29
CA MET A 247 -13.12 -1.56 -7.84
C MET A 247 -13.62 -0.10 -7.89
N LYS A 248 -14.17 0.32 -9.03
CA LYS A 248 -14.75 1.66 -9.19
C LYS A 248 -15.82 1.92 -8.15
N VAL A 249 -16.73 0.97 -7.96
CA VAL A 249 -17.83 1.09 -6.99
C VAL A 249 -17.30 1.18 -5.56
N ALA A 250 -16.33 0.34 -5.16
CA ALA A 250 -15.75 0.35 -3.83
C ALA A 250 -15.11 1.71 -3.47
N VAL A 251 -14.43 2.34 -4.43
CA VAL A 251 -13.90 3.71 -4.27
C VAL A 251 -15.03 4.73 -4.19
N GLU A 252 -16.00 4.67 -5.10
CA GLU A 252 -17.09 5.64 -5.19
C GLU A 252 -17.92 5.71 -3.92
N VAL A 253 -18.32 4.56 -3.35
CA VAL A 253 -19.14 4.54 -2.12
C VAL A 253 -18.39 5.11 -0.92
N ALA A 254 -17.07 4.93 -0.85
CA ALA A 254 -16.26 5.55 0.21
C ALA A 254 -16.23 7.08 0.08
N LEU A 255 -16.11 7.60 -1.15
CA LEU A 255 -16.17 9.04 -1.42
C LEU A 255 -17.57 9.61 -1.10
N MET A 256 -18.64 8.90 -1.46
CA MET A 256 -20.02 9.29 -1.14
C MET A 256 -20.25 9.33 0.38
N ALA A 257 -19.79 8.31 1.10
CA ALA A 257 -19.92 8.25 2.56
C ALA A 257 -19.21 9.41 3.26
N VAL A 258 -18.03 9.82 2.78
CA VAL A 258 -17.32 11.00 3.30
C VAL A 258 -18.07 12.29 2.96
N SER A 259 -18.53 12.44 1.71
CA SER A 259 -19.30 13.62 1.27
C SER A 259 -20.57 13.84 2.08
N CYS A 260 -21.23 12.76 2.50
CA CYS A 260 -22.43 12.80 3.32
C CYS A 260 -22.15 12.86 4.84
N GLY A 261 -20.88 12.86 5.27
CA GLY A 261 -20.50 12.96 6.67
C GLY A 261 -20.67 11.69 7.50
N TYR A 262 -20.88 10.54 6.86
CA TYR A 262 -20.97 9.23 7.55
C TYR A 262 -19.61 8.58 7.76
N ALA A 263 -18.62 8.88 6.91
CA ALA A 263 -17.23 8.46 7.09
C ALA A 263 -16.32 9.66 7.38
N THR A 264 -15.34 9.48 8.27
CA THR A 264 -14.37 10.54 8.57
C THR A 264 -13.31 10.53 7.46
N PRO A 265 -12.96 11.68 6.85
CA PRO A 265 -11.90 11.70 5.85
C PRO A 265 -10.55 11.32 6.47
N TYR A 266 -9.66 10.80 5.64
CA TYR A 266 -8.27 10.46 5.93
C TYR A 266 -8.07 9.25 6.86
N GLU A 267 -9.15 8.54 7.21
CA GLU A 267 -9.10 7.25 7.89
C GLU A 267 -9.08 6.09 6.89
N ASP A 268 -8.51 4.96 7.30
CA ASP A 268 -8.56 3.73 6.52
C ASP A 268 -9.92 3.05 6.71
N VAL A 269 -10.57 2.71 5.61
CA VAL A 269 -11.86 2.03 5.57
C VAL A 269 -11.79 0.84 4.61
N ILE A 270 -12.71 -0.11 4.75
CA ILE A 270 -12.95 -1.14 3.73
C ILE A 270 -14.10 -0.66 2.84
N GLY A 271 -13.82 -0.43 1.55
CA GLY A 271 -14.84 -0.19 0.53
C GLY A 271 -15.23 -1.52 -0.12
N VAL A 272 -16.53 -1.79 -0.25
CA VAL A 272 -17.07 -3.01 -0.85
C VAL A 272 -17.94 -2.65 -2.04
N GLY A 273 -17.61 -3.20 -3.20
CA GLY A 273 -18.29 -3.01 -4.47
C GLY A 273 -18.59 -4.33 -5.19
N GLY A 274 -19.38 -4.24 -6.25
CA GLY A 274 -19.75 -5.39 -7.07
C GLY A 274 -20.03 -5.03 -8.52
N SER A 275 -20.04 -6.04 -9.38
CA SER A 275 -20.43 -5.92 -10.78
C SER A 275 -21.87 -6.38 -10.97
N GLY A 276 -22.77 -5.46 -11.36
CA GLY A 276 -24.19 -5.72 -11.53
C GLY A 276 -24.94 -5.90 -10.21
N LYS A 277 -24.84 -7.08 -9.59
CA LYS A 277 -25.51 -7.42 -8.33
C LYS A 277 -24.53 -8.10 -7.36
N GLY A 278 -24.79 -7.95 -6.06
CA GLY A 278 -23.96 -8.53 -5.00
C GLY A 278 -22.65 -7.78 -4.80
N ALA A 279 -21.63 -8.46 -4.29
CA ALA A 279 -20.28 -7.94 -4.14
C ALA A 279 -19.26 -8.92 -4.73
N ASP A 280 -18.26 -8.40 -5.42
CA ASP A 280 -17.14 -9.17 -5.96
C ASP A 280 -15.78 -8.53 -5.65
N THR A 281 -15.77 -7.34 -5.05
CA THR A 281 -14.55 -6.58 -4.76
C THR A 281 -14.65 -5.95 -3.37
N ALA A 282 -13.60 -6.07 -2.57
CA ALA A 282 -13.42 -5.31 -1.35
C ALA A 282 -11.96 -4.86 -1.25
N ILE A 283 -11.74 -3.61 -0.90
CA ILE A 283 -10.40 -3.00 -0.82
C ILE A 283 -10.27 -2.19 0.47
N VAL A 284 -9.06 -2.11 0.99
CA VAL A 284 -8.71 -1.11 2.00
C VAL A 284 -8.27 0.17 1.28
N LEU A 285 -8.87 1.29 1.64
CA LEU A 285 -8.52 2.58 1.09
C LEU A 285 -8.54 3.68 2.17
N ARG A 286 -7.71 4.71 2.00
CA ARG A 286 -7.83 5.95 2.78
C ARG A 286 -9.00 6.76 2.23
N ALA A 287 -10.08 6.85 3.00
CA ALA A 287 -11.24 7.64 2.62
C ALA A 287 -10.86 9.13 2.50
N THR A 288 -11.47 9.86 1.58
CA THR A 288 -11.19 11.30 1.40
C THR A 288 -12.40 12.01 0.79
N TYR A 289 -12.36 13.34 0.78
CA TYR A 289 -13.33 14.13 0.03
C TYR A 289 -13.10 13.95 -1.48
N PRO A 290 -14.15 13.95 -2.32
CA PRO A 290 -14.00 13.93 -3.78
C PRO A 290 -13.03 15.00 -4.31
N ALA A 291 -13.13 16.23 -3.79
CA ALA A 291 -12.25 17.34 -4.15
C ALA A 291 -10.78 17.14 -3.73
N SER A 292 -10.51 16.22 -2.80
CA SER A 292 -9.18 15.86 -2.32
C SER A 292 -8.65 14.57 -2.93
N LEU A 293 -9.34 13.96 -3.91
CA LEU A 293 -8.93 12.66 -4.48
C LEU A 293 -7.48 12.66 -4.97
N PHE A 294 -7.02 13.78 -5.55
CA PHE A 294 -5.64 14.00 -6.01
C PHE A 294 -4.91 15.11 -5.22
N ASP A 295 -5.18 15.25 -3.92
CA ASP A 295 -4.53 16.26 -3.07
C ASP A 295 -2.99 16.18 -3.14
N LYS A 296 -2.35 17.35 -3.06
CA LYS A 296 -0.87 17.47 -3.02
C LYS A 296 -0.27 16.90 -1.75
N ASP A 297 -1.03 16.89 -0.65
CA ASP A 297 -0.67 16.23 0.59
C ASP A 297 -0.96 14.72 0.46
N PRO A 298 0.06 13.84 0.47
CA PRO A 298 -0.15 12.40 0.35
C PRO A 298 -1.04 11.83 1.46
N GLY A 299 -1.11 12.46 2.63
CA GLY A 299 -1.97 12.06 3.73
C GLY A 299 -3.45 12.38 3.51
N LYS A 300 -3.77 13.23 2.52
CA LYS A 300 -5.15 13.66 2.23
C LYS A 300 -5.73 13.06 0.98
N ARG A 301 -4.90 12.66 0.01
CA ARG A 301 -5.37 12.06 -1.22
C ARG A 301 -5.88 10.63 -1.03
N LEU A 302 -6.64 10.15 -2.01
CA LEU A 302 -7.06 8.76 -2.07
C LEU A 302 -5.82 7.85 -2.16
N GLU A 303 -5.81 6.79 -1.37
CA GLU A 303 -4.79 5.75 -1.42
C GLU A 303 -5.49 4.40 -1.30
N ILE A 304 -5.45 3.59 -2.37
CA ILE A 304 -5.87 2.19 -2.34
C ILE A 304 -4.66 1.38 -1.86
N LYS A 305 -4.83 0.57 -0.81
CA LYS A 305 -3.72 -0.09 -0.11
C LYS A 305 -3.59 -1.57 -0.42
N GLU A 306 -4.70 -2.30 -0.37
CA GLU A 306 -4.82 -3.75 -0.56
C GLU A 306 -6.22 -4.10 -1.03
#